data_AF-A0A662W733-F1
#
_entry.id   AF-A0A662W733-F1
#
_cell.length_a   1.000
_cell.length_b   1.000
_cell.length_c   1.000
_cell.angle_alpha   90.00
_cell.angle_beta   90.00
_cell.angle_gamma   90.00
#
_symmetry.space_group_name_H-M   'P 1'
#
loop_
_entity.id
_entity.type
_entity.pdbx_description
1 polymer ?
#
loop_
_entity_poly.entity_id
_entity_poly.type
_entity_poly.pdbx_seq_one_letter_code
_entity_poly.pdbx_strand_id
1 'polypeptide(L)'
;MPVTGKGNDDLKEIEKILERNKSKPFVKRILQYRRYPKLKINNREATHLMTWMEVGKGRYAVFPTVLYEKGKLIRYSPRKAWEKVRESGNYILFHSPERADWFSKNYKKYWQR
;
A
#
# COMPACT_ATOMS: atom_id res chain seq x y z
N MET A 1 -7.52 -18.65 -26.57
CA MET A 1 -7.28 -19.28 -25.25
C MET A 1 -7.75 -18.32 -24.17
N PRO A 2 -8.67 -18.71 -23.26
CA PRO A 2 -9.26 -17.78 -22.31
C PRO A 2 -8.25 -17.46 -21.20
N VAL A 3 -7.82 -16.20 -21.13
CA VAL A 3 -6.97 -15.66 -20.06
C VAL A 3 -7.81 -15.19 -18.88
N THR A 4 -8.72 -16.03 -18.37
CA THR A 4 -9.63 -15.67 -17.26
C THR A 4 -9.14 -16.11 -15.87
N GLY A 5 -7.93 -16.70 -15.76
CA GLY A 5 -7.38 -17.16 -14.48
C GLY A 5 -6.59 -16.12 -13.67
N LYS A 6 -5.90 -15.18 -14.33
CA LYS A 6 -4.84 -14.39 -13.65
C LYS A 6 -5.40 -13.28 -12.75
N GLY A 7 -6.51 -12.64 -13.13
CA GLY A 7 -7.09 -11.53 -12.37
C GLY A 7 -7.73 -11.94 -11.04
N ASN A 8 -8.26 -13.17 -10.96
CA ASN A 8 -8.91 -13.68 -9.75
C ASN A 8 -7.89 -14.15 -8.71
N ASP A 9 -6.78 -14.76 -9.15
CA ASP A 9 -5.65 -15.12 -8.29
C ASP A 9 -4.92 -13.87 -7.76
N ASP A 10 -4.70 -12.86 -8.60
CA ASP A 10 -4.12 -11.56 -8.18
C ASP A 10 -4.92 -10.96 -7.01
N LEU A 11 -6.25 -10.95 -7.11
CA LEU A 11 -7.13 -10.32 -6.13
C LEU A 11 -7.13 -11.09 -4.80
N LYS A 12 -7.18 -12.43 -4.86
CA LYS A 12 -7.04 -13.29 -3.67
C LYS A 12 -5.68 -13.12 -3.00
N GLU A 13 -4.62 -12.95 -3.77
CA GLU A 13 -3.28 -12.73 -3.21
C GLU A 13 -3.14 -11.35 -2.55
N ILE A 14 -3.65 -10.30 -3.20
CA ILE A 14 -3.73 -8.95 -2.60
C ILE A 14 -4.54 -9.00 -1.30
N GLU A 15 -5.71 -9.65 -1.33
CA GLU A 15 -6.56 -9.80 -0.15
C GLU A 15 -5.82 -10.53 0.98
N LYS A 16 -5.16 -11.66 0.70
CA LYS A 16 -4.32 -12.35 1.69
C LYS A 16 -3.22 -11.45 2.27
N ILE A 17 -2.54 -10.66 1.45
CA ILE A 17 -1.48 -9.76 1.91
C ILE A 17 -2.08 -8.65 2.80
N LEU A 18 -3.20 -8.05 2.40
CA LEU A 18 -3.89 -7.02 3.17
C LEU A 18 -4.45 -7.60 4.47
N GLU A 19 -5.09 -8.76 4.45
CA GLU A 19 -5.64 -9.42 5.63
C GLU A 19 -4.54 -9.80 6.64
N ARG A 20 -3.43 -10.39 6.18
CA ARG A 20 -2.28 -10.69 7.04
C ARG A 20 -1.69 -9.45 7.69
N ASN A 21 -1.80 -8.30 7.03
CA ASN A 21 -1.26 -7.04 7.51
C ASN A 21 -2.36 -6.07 8.00
N LYS A 22 -3.59 -6.54 8.24
CA LYS A 22 -4.74 -5.70 8.62
C LYS A 22 -4.56 -4.98 9.96
N SER A 23 -3.61 -5.42 10.78
CA SER A 23 -3.22 -4.73 12.01
C SER A 23 -2.57 -3.37 11.73
N LYS A 24 -1.95 -3.19 10.56
CA LYS A 24 -1.19 -1.99 10.20
C LYS A 24 -2.14 -0.83 9.86
N PRO A 25 -1.92 0.38 10.42
CA PRO A 25 -2.77 1.53 10.17
C PRO A 25 -3.01 1.83 8.69
N PHE A 26 -1.98 1.72 7.83
CA PHE A 26 -2.14 2.01 6.41
C PHE A 26 -3.00 0.97 5.69
N VAL A 27 -2.89 -0.30 6.09
CA VAL A 27 -3.68 -1.39 5.51
C VAL A 27 -5.14 -1.27 5.94
N LYS A 28 -5.40 -0.92 7.20
CA LYS A 28 -6.76 -0.58 7.67
C LYS A 28 -7.38 0.49 6.78
N ARG A 29 -6.61 1.51 6.38
CA ARG A 29 -7.12 2.56 5.50
C ARG A 29 -7.39 2.08 4.07
N ILE A 30 -6.62 1.11 3.56
CA ILE A 30 -6.91 0.47 2.26
C ILE A 30 -8.21 -0.33 2.34
N LEU A 31 -8.39 -1.11 3.40
CA LEU A 31 -9.58 -1.93 3.62
C LEU A 31 -10.82 -1.08 3.93
N GLN A 32 -10.66 0.01 4.66
CA GLN A 32 -11.73 0.92 5.09
C GLN A 32 -11.66 2.27 4.37
N TYR A 33 -11.30 2.30 3.09
CA TYR A 33 -11.06 3.55 2.35
C TYR A 33 -12.24 4.53 2.38
N ARG A 34 -13.49 4.03 2.49
CA ARG A 34 -14.72 4.83 2.62
C ARG A 34 -14.83 5.60 3.94
N ARG A 35 -14.15 5.15 5.00
CA ARG A 35 -14.19 5.77 6.34
C ARG A 35 -13.13 6.87 6.51
N TYR A 36 -12.18 6.99 5.59
CA TYR A 36 -11.09 7.95 5.70
C TYR A 36 -11.29 9.12 4.73
N PRO A 37 -10.89 10.35 5.13
CA PRO A 37 -11.00 11.51 4.26
C PRO A 37 -10.16 11.31 2.99
N LYS A 38 -10.64 11.83 1.86
CA LYS A 38 -9.91 11.75 0.59
C LYS A 38 -8.99 12.96 0.44
N LEU A 39 -7.73 12.73 0.05
CA LEU A 39 -6.82 13.81 -0.32
C LEU A 39 -6.98 14.09 -1.82
N LYS A 40 -7.26 15.35 -2.17
CA LYS A 40 -7.25 15.81 -3.56
C LYS A 40 -5.81 16.23 -3.88
N ILE A 41 -5.09 15.45 -4.68
CA ILE A 41 -3.74 15.79 -5.15
C ILE A 41 -3.82 16.03 -6.66
N ASN A 42 -3.51 17.25 -7.13
CA ASN A 42 -3.49 17.60 -8.57
C ASN A 42 -4.74 17.12 -9.32
N ASN A 43 -5.92 17.46 -8.80
CA ASN A 43 -7.23 17.04 -9.36
C ASN A 43 -7.49 15.53 -9.42
N ARG A 44 -6.63 14.69 -8.85
CA ARG A 44 -6.84 13.25 -8.66
C ARG A 44 -7.12 12.96 -7.18
N GLU A 45 -8.20 12.24 -6.91
CA GLU A 45 -8.51 11.74 -5.58
C GLU A 45 -7.52 10.61 -5.24
N ALA A 46 -6.59 10.88 -4.32
CA ALA A 46 -5.62 9.91 -3.85
C ALA A 46 -5.78 9.76 -2.33
N THR A 47 -6.67 8.85 -1.93
CA THR A 47 -6.84 8.47 -0.52
C THR A 47 -5.60 7.76 0.02
N HIS A 48 -4.90 7.03 -0.84
CA HIS A 48 -3.73 6.23 -0.50
C HIS A 48 -2.73 6.26 -1.65
N LEU A 49 -1.47 6.56 -1.35
CA LEU A 49 -0.35 6.29 -2.23
C LEU A 49 0.64 5.44 -1.45
N MET A 50 1.21 4.46 -2.13
CA MET A 50 2.26 3.62 -1.59
C MET A 50 3.43 3.59 -2.57
N THR A 51 4.58 3.30 -2.02
CA THR A 51 5.80 3.04 -2.77
C THR A 51 6.47 1.83 -2.13
N TRP A 52 7.41 1.26 -2.85
CA TRP A 52 8.33 0.29 -2.29
C TRP A 52 9.76 0.82 -2.31
N MET A 53 10.61 0.27 -1.47
CA MET A 53 12.06 0.50 -1.50
C MET A 53 12.80 -0.71 -0.94
N GLU A 54 14.08 -0.85 -1.30
CA GLU A 54 14.98 -1.79 -0.62
C GLU A 54 15.42 -1.20 0.73
N VAL A 55 15.27 -1.99 1.80
CA VAL A 55 15.53 -1.56 3.19
C VAL A 55 16.65 -2.36 3.86
N GLY A 56 17.26 -3.28 3.11
CA GLY A 56 18.36 -4.13 3.52
C GLY A 56 18.61 -5.19 2.45
N LYS A 57 19.72 -5.92 2.55
CA LYS A 57 20.17 -6.88 1.53
C LYS A 57 19.07 -7.91 1.22
N GLY A 58 18.41 -7.78 0.07
CA GLY A 58 17.31 -8.65 -0.36
C GLY A 58 15.98 -8.48 0.41
N ARG A 59 15.80 -7.37 1.13
CA ARG A 59 14.55 -7.04 1.85
C ARG A 59 13.94 -5.78 1.28
N TYR A 60 12.69 -5.88 0.86
CA TYR A 60 11.94 -4.80 0.25
C TYR A 60 10.76 -4.43 1.13
N ALA A 61 10.57 -3.14 1.40
CA ALA A 61 9.43 -2.65 2.17
C ALA A 61 8.47 -1.92 1.26
N VAL A 62 7.18 -2.27 1.33
CA VAL A 62 6.09 -1.47 0.78
C VAL A 62 5.47 -0.66 1.90
N PHE A 63 5.32 0.65 1.68
CA PHE A 63 4.82 1.56 2.70
C PHE A 63 4.03 2.72 2.08
N PRO A 64 3.12 3.33 2.84
CA PRO A 64 2.37 4.50 2.38
C PRO A 64 3.26 5.73 2.31
N THR A 65 3.17 6.49 1.21
CA THR A 65 3.77 7.84 1.11
C THR A 65 2.80 8.93 1.59
N VAL A 66 1.51 8.62 1.68
CA VAL A 66 0.50 9.51 2.25
C VAL A 66 0.14 9.03 3.66
N LEU A 67 0.63 9.77 4.66
CA LEU A 67 0.37 9.49 6.07
C LEU A 67 -0.79 10.33 6.57
N TYR A 68 -1.54 9.80 7.52
CA TYR A 68 -2.62 10.53 8.19
C TYR A 68 -2.07 11.04 9.52
N GLU A 69 -1.73 12.33 9.57
CA GLU A 69 -1.17 12.97 10.76
C GLU A 69 -2.05 14.15 11.16
N LYS A 70 -2.37 14.26 12.46
CA LYS A 70 -3.13 15.38 13.03
C LYS A 70 -4.45 15.68 12.28
N GLY A 71 -5.17 14.63 11.87
CA GLY A 71 -6.45 14.77 11.18
C GLY A 71 -6.36 15.07 9.68
N LYS A 72 -5.16 15.20 9.10
CA LYS A 72 -4.94 15.53 7.69
C LYS A 72 -4.08 14.47 6.99
N LEU A 73 -4.35 14.28 5.70
CA LEU A 73 -3.52 13.45 4.83
C LEU A 73 -2.35 14.28 4.32
N ILE A 74 -1.13 13.90 4.68
CA ILE A 74 0.10 14.57 4.29
C ILE A 74 0.90 13.62 3.40
N ARG A 75 1.25 14.09 2.19
CA ARG A 75 2.14 13.37 1.28
C ARG A 75 3.58 13.69 1.65
N TYR A 76 4.35 12.65 1.94
CA TYR A 76 5.78 12.72 2.16
C TYR A 76 6.53 12.13 0.96
N SER A 77 7.77 12.57 0.77
CA SER A 77 8.71 11.90 -0.14
C SER A 77 9.00 10.47 0.35
N PRO A 78 9.30 9.50 -0.53
CA PRO A 78 9.56 8.11 -0.15
C PRO A 78 10.53 7.94 1.02
N ARG A 79 11.64 8.68 1.02
CA ARG A 79 12.63 8.65 2.11
C ARG A 79 12.05 9.12 3.46
N LYS A 80 11.38 10.27 3.49
CA LYS A 80 10.74 10.80 4.71
C LYS A 80 9.58 9.93 5.20
N ALA A 81 8.80 9.39 4.26
CA ALA A 81 7.73 8.45 4.58
C ALA A 81 8.30 7.18 5.20
N TRP A 82 9.39 6.63 4.65
CA TRP A 82 10.10 5.49 5.22
C TRP A 82 10.59 5.77 6.64
N GLU A 83 11.22 6.93 6.88
CA GLU A 83 11.69 7.33 8.22
C GLU A 83 10.55 7.35 9.26
N LYS A 84 9.34 7.78 8.88
CA LYS A 84 8.19 7.77 9.79
C LYS A 84 7.55 6.39 9.99
N VAL A 85 7.45 5.61 8.90
CA VAL A 85 6.79 4.30 8.96
C VAL A 85 7.68 3.20 9.52
N ARG A 86 9.02 3.33 9.39
CA ARG A 86 9.98 2.36 9.93
C ARG A 86 9.91 2.29 11.45
N GLU A 87 9.74 3.44 12.10
CA GLU A 87 9.65 3.54 13.56
C GLU A 87 8.33 2.97 14.07
N SER A 88 7.24 3.23 13.34
CA SER A 88 5.88 2.78 13.70
C SER A 88 5.53 1.36 13.23
N GLY A 89 6.41 0.68 12.48
CA GLY A 89 6.12 -0.64 11.91
C GLY A 89 5.06 -0.62 10.78
N ASN A 90 4.74 0.55 10.22
CA ASN A 90 3.64 0.76 9.29
C ASN A 90 4.04 0.49 7.82
N TYR A 91 4.67 -0.66 7.58
CA TYR A 91 5.18 -1.10 6.27
C TYR A 91 5.04 -2.62 6.13
N ILE A 92 5.02 -3.17 4.92
CA ILE A 92 4.99 -4.62 4.66
C ILE A 92 6.34 -5.03 4.07
N LEU A 93 6.96 -6.05 4.65
CA LEU A 93 8.21 -6.62 4.13
C LEU A 93 7.95 -7.69 3.10
N PHE A 94 8.78 -7.68 2.06
CA PHE A 94 8.83 -8.64 0.99
C PHE A 94 10.27 -9.10 0.80
N HIS A 95 10.42 -10.36 0.38
CA HIS A 95 11.71 -10.98 0.07
C HIS A 95 12.04 -10.94 -1.43
N SER A 96 11.17 -10.35 -2.24
CA SER A 96 11.36 -10.19 -3.68
C SER A 96 10.99 -8.76 -4.10
N PRO A 97 11.83 -8.09 -4.91
CA PRO A 97 11.55 -6.75 -5.42
C PRO A 97 10.34 -6.76 -6.34
N GLU A 98 10.21 -7.80 -7.17
CA GLU A 98 9.11 -7.97 -8.12
C GLU A 98 7.78 -8.05 -7.39
N ARG A 99 7.73 -8.78 -6.26
CA ARG A 99 6.50 -8.91 -5.46
C ARG A 99 6.14 -7.59 -4.76
N ALA A 100 7.14 -6.84 -4.30
CA ALA A 100 6.93 -5.52 -3.70
C ALA A 100 6.42 -4.51 -4.73
N ASP A 101 7.05 -4.46 -5.91
CA ASP A 101 6.63 -3.59 -7.01
C ASP A 101 5.22 -3.95 -7.48
N TRP A 102 4.98 -5.24 -7.74
CA TRP A 102 3.67 -5.75 -8.14
C TRP A 102 2.60 -5.35 -7.13
N PHE A 103 2.80 -5.61 -5.83
CA PHE A 103 1.81 -5.26 -4.80
C PHE A 103 1.58 -3.75 -4.74
N SER A 104 2.65 -2.95 -4.81
CA SER A 104 2.56 -1.47 -4.76
C SER A 104 1.73 -0.88 -5.91
N LYS A 105 1.68 -1.54 -7.05
CA LYS A 105 0.92 -1.12 -8.24
C LYS A 105 -0.48 -1.73 -8.29
N ASN A 106 -0.63 -2.98 -7.82
CA ASN A 106 -1.85 -3.77 -8.01
C ASN A 106 -2.83 -3.73 -6.85
N TYR A 107 -2.44 -3.28 -5.64
CA TYR A 107 -3.33 -3.27 -4.46
C TYR A 107 -4.71 -2.63 -4.70
N LYS A 108 -4.80 -1.64 -5.62
CA LYS A 108 -6.06 -0.97 -5.96
C LYS A 108 -7.08 -1.87 -6.65
N LYS A 109 -6.64 -3.00 -7.23
CA LYS A 109 -7.54 -4.02 -7.78
C LYS A 109 -8.53 -4.51 -6.72
N TYR A 110 -8.15 -4.50 -5.43
CA TYR A 110 -9.04 -4.81 -4.32
C TYR A 110 -10.31 -3.92 -4.29
N TRP A 111 -10.23 -2.68 -4.79
CA TRP A 111 -11.38 -1.76 -4.84
C TRP A 111 -12.21 -1.87 -6.11
N GLN A 112 -11.74 -2.59 -7.12
CA GLN A 112 -12.44 -2.77 -8.40
C GLN A 112 -13.41 -3.97 -8.38
N ARG A 113 -13.63 -4.56 -7.20
CA ARG A 113 -14.60 -5.63 -6.99
C ARG A 113 -16.04 -5.10 -7.00
#